data_AF-A0A7C6QTL1-F1
#
_entry.id   AF-A0A7C6QTL1-F1
#
_cell.length_a   1.000
_cell.length_b   1.000
_cell.length_c   1.000
_cell.angle_alpha   90.00
_cell.angle_beta   90.00
_cell.angle_gamma   90.00
#
_symmetry.space_group_name_H-M   'P 1'
#
loop_
_entity.id
_entity.type
_entity.pdbx_description
1 polymer ?
#
loop_
_entity_poly.entity_id
_entity_poly.type
_entity_poly.pdbx_seq_one_letter_code
_entity_poly.pdbx_strand_id
1 'polypeptide(L)'
;MKKHQLRNAIIAGALCTVLTIPVLAKAENMQPLSEEDKLIPISYKLNHWSEKYIDQLSKEYNAGSVFEDKDLEAAIELEDFDYLVKLVLDEDYDSAPDSLSREAVVHELVKIWAEKTGIDLNDIAVIQMLIYSDTHEIDSRYNHSVTLAYMKKIAIGKGSGIFDPKANVTYGELAALISNTDRAIKNEIDSEKQNISEGKFETRGNYEIKDDKVVFDFELINHYTESKQIKFGSGQQFEISITDENREEVYRYSDDKFFTMALLFKDINPGESLQWQDEWDMTNKEGEKVAPGKYKAKITVMVIFEEGDEKIEEDQLTTEIEFALE
;
A
#
# COMPACT_ATOMS: atom_id res chain seq x y z
N MET A 1 -50.62 54.67 0.55
CA MET A 1 -50.80 54.76 2.02
C MET A 1 -49.66 53.97 2.66
N LYS A 2 -48.64 54.61 3.23
CA LYS A 2 -48.50 55.27 4.57
C LYS A 2 -47.89 54.32 5.62
N LYS A 3 -46.63 54.63 5.97
CA LYS A 3 -45.70 54.03 6.95
C LYS A 3 -46.17 54.10 8.41
N HIS A 4 -45.71 53.15 9.24
CA HIS A 4 -44.85 53.29 10.45
C HIS A 4 -44.22 51.90 10.73
N GLN A 5 -42.96 51.61 11.13
CA GLN A 5 -41.73 52.32 11.55
C GLN A 5 -41.44 52.48 13.06
N LEU A 6 -40.27 51.92 13.46
CA LEU A 6 -39.48 52.09 14.71
C LEU A 6 -39.92 51.20 15.91
N ARG A 7 -39.02 50.70 16.79
CA ARG A 7 -37.64 51.15 17.10
C ARG A 7 -36.74 50.04 17.69
N ASN A 8 -35.42 50.13 17.45
CA ASN A 8 -34.40 49.33 18.15
C ASN A 8 -34.09 49.87 19.55
N ALA A 9 -33.57 49.01 20.44
CA ALA A 9 -32.72 49.41 21.57
C ALA A 9 -31.67 48.31 21.87
N ILE A 10 -30.40 48.69 21.89
CA ILE A 10 -29.29 47.87 22.40
C ILE A 10 -28.91 48.43 23.76
N ILE A 11 -28.77 47.58 24.78
CA ILE A 11 -28.12 47.93 26.05
C ILE A 11 -27.13 46.82 26.39
N ALA A 12 -25.85 47.20 26.56
CA ALA A 12 -24.81 46.32 27.04
C ALA A 12 -24.71 46.41 28.58
N GLY A 13 -24.29 45.33 29.23
CA GLY A 13 -24.03 45.31 30.67
C GLY A 13 -23.56 43.95 31.14
N ALA A 14 -22.26 43.82 31.43
CA ALA A 14 -21.70 42.67 32.13
C ALA A 14 -21.66 42.95 33.64
N LEU A 15 -22.00 41.97 34.48
CA LEU A 15 -21.14 41.50 35.57
C LEU A 15 -21.70 40.23 36.26
N CYS A 16 -20.81 39.55 36.99
CA CYS A 16 -20.98 38.25 37.63
C CYS A 16 -22.00 38.19 38.79
N THR A 17 -22.56 37.00 39.03
CA THR A 17 -22.56 36.36 40.38
C THR A 17 -22.64 34.83 40.27
N VAL A 18 -21.81 34.14 41.05
CA VAL A 18 -21.85 32.69 41.34
C VAL A 18 -23.02 32.39 42.29
N LEU A 19 -23.60 31.17 42.26
CA LEU A 19 -24.01 30.40 43.47
C LEU A 19 -24.57 28.99 43.16
N THR A 20 -23.79 27.97 43.56
CA THR A 20 -24.19 26.69 44.19
C THR A 20 -25.39 25.88 43.69
N ILE A 21 -25.12 24.65 43.24
CA ILE A 21 -26.08 23.53 43.14
C ILE A 21 -26.24 22.87 44.53
N PRO A 22 -27.45 22.71 45.09
CA PRO A 22 -27.69 21.82 46.21
C PRO A 22 -27.89 20.37 45.75
N VAL A 23 -27.37 19.43 46.54
CA VAL A 23 -27.39 17.98 46.30
C VAL A 23 -28.53 17.31 47.09
N LEU A 24 -28.89 16.07 46.71
CA LEU A 24 -29.80 15.12 47.38
C LEU A 24 -31.31 15.46 47.23
N ALA A 25 -32.23 14.51 46.99
CA ALA A 25 -32.18 13.08 47.23
C ALA A 25 -33.25 12.30 46.45
N LYS A 26 -32.89 11.11 45.93
CA LYS A 26 -33.72 9.92 46.12
C LYS A 26 -32.86 8.65 46.02
N ALA A 27 -32.43 8.16 47.18
CA ALA A 27 -31.77 6.86 47.29
C ALA A 27 -32.82 5.80 47.63
N GLU A 28 -32.94 4.78 46.78
CA GLU A 28 -33.56 3.50 47.12
C GLU A 28 -32.69 2.40 46.47
N ASN A 29 -32.17 1.50 47.30
CA ASN A 29 -31.35 0.33 46.95
C ASN A 29 -30.04 0.56 46.16
N MET A 30 -29.02 1.06 46.86
CA MET A 30 -27.65 0.57 46.68
C MET A 30 -27.11 0.12 48.03
N GLN A 31 -26.57 -1.11 48.10
CA GLN A 31 -25.77 -1.54 49.24
C GLN A 31 -24.46 -0.73 49.23
N PRO A 32 -23.93 -0.31 50.39
CA PRO A 32 -22.59 0.26 50.44
C PRO A 32 -21.58 -0.83 50.05
N LEU A 33 -20.75 -0.56 49.05
CA LEU A 33 -19.57 -1.37 48.73
C LEU A 33 -18.68 -1.43 49.98
N SER A 34 -18.20 -2.62 50.29
CA SER A 34 -17.29 -2.85 51.43
C SER A 34 -15.89 -2.30 51.12
N GLU A 35 -15.14 -1.91 52.16
CA GLU A 35 -13.77 -1.35 52.02
C GLU A 35 -12.74 -2.31 51.38
N GLU A 36 -13.12 -3.56 51.06
CA GLU A 36 -12.29 -4.52 50.31
C GLU A 36 -12.54 -4.53 48.80
N ASP A 37 -13.56 -3.81 48.29
CA ASP A 37 -13.78 -3.64 46.86
C ASP A 37 -12.71 -2.70 46.27
N LYS A 38 -11.54 -3.27 45.98
CA LYS A 38 -10.50 -2.63 45.16
C LYS A 38 -11.12 -2.15 43.86
N LEU A 39 -11.34 -0.84 43.76
CA LEU A 39 -11.53 -0.15 42.50
C LEU A 39 -10.27 -0.36 41.66
N ILE A 40 -10.28 -1.39 40.82
CA ILE A 40 -9.28 -1.57 39.77
C ILE A 40 -9.53 -0.42 38.78
N PRO A 41 -8.66 0.59 38.68
CA PRO A 41 -8.83 1.60 37.66
C PRO A 41 -8.74 0.90 36.30
N ILE A 42 -9.63 1.24 35.37
CA ILE A 42 -9.41 0.88 33.97
C ILE A 42 -8.23 1.72 33.50
N SER A 43 -7.05 1.15 33.69
CA SER A 43 -5.80 1.60 33.10
C SER A 43 -5.94 1.43 31.60
N TYR A 44 -6.52 2.44 30.93
CA TYR A 44 -6.21 2.73 29.55
C TYR A 44 -4.73 3.14 29.49
N LYS A 45 -3.83 2.15 29.60
CA LYS A 45 -2.56 2.24 28.90
C LYS A 45 -2.97 2.42 27.43
N LEU A 46 -2.63 3.56 26.87
CA LEU A 46 -2.61 3.69 25.42
C LEU A 46 -1.45 2.81 24.98
N ASN A 47 -1.77 1.59 24.57
CA ASN A 47 -0.82 0.67 23.99
C ASN A 47 -0.13 1.40 22.82
N HIS A 48 1.19 1.41 22.82
CA HIS A 48 1.97 2.13 21.82
C HIS A 48 1.67 1.54 20.43
N TRP A 49 1.61 2.39 19.40
CA TRP A 49 1.16 1.97 18.06
C TRP A 49 1.98 0.82 17.46
N SER A 50 3.23 0.66 17.93
CA SER A 50 4.13 -0.40 17.50
C SER A 50 3.99 -1.72 18.25
N GLU A 51 3.23 -1.80 19.35
CA GLU A 51 3.14 -3.02 20.20
C GLU A 51 2.72 -4.25 19.39
N LYS A 52 1.81 -4.10 18.43
CA LYS A 52 1.41 -5.19 17.52
C LYS A 52 2.56 -5.81 16.72
N TYR A 53 3.63 -5.05 16.42
CA TYR A 53 4.82 -5.56 15.74
C TYR A 53 5.77 -6.21 16.76
N ILE A 54 5.90 -5.63 17.96
CA ILE A 54 6.67 -6.22 19.06
C ILE A 54 6.08 -7.58 19.46
N ASP A 55 4.76 -7.69 19.57
CA ASP A 55 4.05 -8.94 19.83
C ASP A 55 4.32 -9.99 18.74
N GLN A 56 4.32 -9.58 17.46
CA GLN A 56 4.63 -10.46 16.33
C GLN A 56 6.07 -10.96 16.39
N LEU A 57 7.05 -10.06 16.54
CA LEU A 57 8.47 -10.38 16.62
C LEU A 57 8.80 -11.22 17.87
N SER A 58 8.13 -10.96 19.00
CA SER A 58 8.25 -11.76 20.22
C SER A 58 7.73 -13.18 20.03
N LYS A 59 6.59 -13.33 19.34
CA LYS A 59 5.96 -14.63 19.11
C LYS A 59 6.71 -15.50 18.10
N GLU A 60 7.26 -14.90 17.04
CA GLU A 60 7.93 -15.63 15.97
C GLU A 60 9.44 -15.84 16.23
N TYR A 61 10.11 -14.85 16.85
CA TYR A 61 11.57 -14.80 16.97
C TYR A 61 12.09 -14.66 18.41
N ASN A 62 11.20 -14.63 19.42
CA ASN A 62 11.55 -14.36 20.82
C ASN A 62 12.28 -13.00 21.02
N ALA A 63 12.03 -12.03 20.14
CA ALA A 63 12.73 -10.73 20.13
C ALA A 63 12.23 -9.70 21.17
N GLY A 64 11.29 -10.08 22.04
CA GLY A 64 10.63 -9.16 22.98
C GLY A 64 11.58 -8.47 23.96
N SER A 65 12.63 -9.18 24.39
CA SER A 65 13.62 -8.66 25.35
C SER A 65 14.44 -7.47 24.84
N VAL A 66 14.47 -7.20 23.53
CA VAL A 66 15.13 -6.01 22.96
C VAL A 66 14.36 -4.73 23.29
N PHE A 67 13.04 -4.86 23.48
CA PHE A 67 12.12 -3.76 23.76
C PHE A 67 11.77 -3.65 25.25
N GLU A 68 12.20 -4.59 26.08
CA GLU A 68 12.04 -4.53 27.55
C GLU A 68 12.80 -3.33 28.12
N ASP A 69 12.13 -2.56 28.98
CA ASP A 69 12.61 -1.33 29.62
C ASP A 69 13.09 -0.20 28.67
N LYS A 70 12.89 -0.32 27.35
CA LYS A 70 13.15 0.74 26.36
C LYS A 70 11.96 1.71 26.25
N ASP A 71 12.25 2.98 25.98
CA ASP A 71 11.25 3.94 25.52
C ASP A 71 11.04 3.77 24.00
N LEU A 72 9.80 3.50 23.59
CA LEU A 72 9.47 3.20 22.19
C LEU A 72 9.53 4.43 21.27
N GLU A 73 9.54 5.64 21.84
CA GLU A 73 9.73 6.90 21.11
C GLU A 73 11.20 7.40 21.18
N ALA A 74 12.09 6.70 21.90
CA ALA A 74 13.51 7.00 21.90
C ALA A 74 14.22 6.43 20.65
N ALA A 75 15.26 7.13 20.20
CA ALA A 75 16.12 6.68 19.12
C ALA A 75 16.84 5.37 19.49
N ILE A 76 17.01 4.49 18.50
CA ILE A 76 17.69 3.19 18.66
C ILE A 76 19.21 3.34 18.84
N GLU A 77 19.83 2.29 19.39
CA GLU A 77 21.28 2.08 19.39
C GLU A 77 21.65 1.15 18.21
N LEU A 78 22.89 1.24 17.70
CA LEU A 78 23.31 0.45 16.52
C LEU A 78 23.40 -1.04 16.87
N GLU A 79 23.78 -1.34 18.10
CA GLU A 79 23.88 -2.68 18.68
C GLU A 79 22.51 -3.38 18.74
N ASP A 80 21.44 -2.64 19.06
CA ASP A 80 20.08 -3.19 19.08
C ASP A 80 19.51 -3.36 17.65
N PHE A 81 19.90 -2.50 16.70
CA PHE A 81 19.60 -2.70 15.28
C PHE A 81 20.26 -3.99 14.77
N ASP A 82 21.58 -4.12 14.96
CA ASP A 82 22.37 -5.29 14.56
C ASP A 82 21.80 -6.59 15.14
N TYR A 83 21.51 -6.59 16.44
CA TYR A 83 20.94 -7.75 17.12
C TYR A 83 19.56 -8.13 16.57
N LEU A 84 18.67 -7.16 16.30
CA LEU A 84 17.35 -7.46 15.72
C LEU A 84 17.42 -7.93 14.27
N VAL A 85 18.31 -7.37 13.45
CA VAL A 85 18.54 -7.86 12.08
C VAL A 85 19.04 -9.31 12.12
N LYS A 86 20.03 -9.62 12.97
CA LYS A 86 20.55 -10.99 13.15
C LYS A 86 19.51 -11.98 13.62
N LEU A 87 18.68 -11.58 14.58
CA LEU A 87 17.68 -12.45 15.18
C LEU A 87 16.49 -12.74 14.26
N VAL A 88 16.14 -11.81 13.34
CA VAL A 88 14.88 -11.86 12.58
C VAL A 88 15.09 -12.07 11.07
N LEU A 89 16.09 -11.42 10.47
CA LEU A 89 16.24 -11.32 9.02
C LEU A 89 17.43 -12.12 8.48
N ASP A 90 18.60 -12.03 9.12
CA ASP A 90 19.82 -12.65 8.63
C ASP A 90 20.88 -12.89 9.73
N GLU A 91 21.00 -14.13 10.20
CA GLU A 91 21.93 -14.53 11.29
C GLU A 91 23.40 -14.20 10.98
N ASP A 92 23.78 -14.23 9.70
CA ASP A 92 25.14 -13.97 9.21
C ASP A 92 25.43 -12.48 8.88
N TYR A 93 24.52 -11.56 9.23
CA TYR A 93 24.66 -10.12 8.93
C TYR A 93 25.95 -9.51 9.52
N ASP A 94 26.79 -8.88 8.68
CA ASP A 94 28.06 -8.25 9.08
C ASP A 94 28.23 -6.85 8.44
N SER A 95 27.12 -6.11 8.34
CA SER A 95 27.03 -4.77 7.77
C SER A 95 26.49 -3.77 8.80
N ALA A 96 26.36 -2.50 8.42
CA ALA A 96 25.68 -1.48 9.21
C ALA A 96 25.11 -0.40 8.27
N PRO A 97 23.97 0.23 8.62
CA PRO A 97 23.49 1.42 7.93
C PRO A 97 24.48 2.58 8.13
N ASP A 98 24.61 3.47 7.15
CA ASP A 98 25.53 4.62 7.22
C ASP A 98 25.27 5.56 8.41
N SER A 99 24.03 5.55 8.90
CA SER A 99 23.59 6.24 10.10
C SER A 99 22.26 5.64 10.58
N LEU A 100 21.82 6.00 11.78
CA LEU A 100 20.51 5.59 12.31
C LEU A 100 19.35 6.50 11.85
N SER A 101 19.58 7.32 10.81
CA SER A 101 18.51 8.08 10.15
C SER A 101 17.56 7.14 9.41
N ARG A 102 16.30 7.55 9.28
CA ARG A 102 15.25 6.74 8.65
C ARG A 102 15.59 6.34 7.22
N GLU A 103 16.15 7.25 6.42
CA GLU A 103 16.54 6.95 5.04
C GLU A 103 17.65 5.88 4.95
N ALA A 104 18.63 5.92 5.85
CA ALA A 104 19.76 4.99 5.85
C ALA A 104 19.36 3.61 6.40
N VAL A 105 18.57 3.56 7.48
CA VAL A 105 18.02 2.31 8.03
C VAL A 105 17.08 1.64 7.03
N VAL A 106 16.21 2.41 6.35
CA VAL A 106 15.31 1.86 5.32
C VAL A 106 16.11 1.36 4.11
N HIS A 107 17.18 2.04 3.69
CA HIS A 107 18.07 1.56 2.65
C HIS A 107 18.73 0.22 3.02
N GLU A 108 19.26 0.10 4.25
CA GLU A 108 19.87 -1.13 4.74
C GLU A 108 18.88 -2.31 4.74
N LEU A 109 17.67 -2.10 5.22
CA LEU A 109 16.63 -3.13 5.25
C LEU A 109 16.16 -3.56 3.84
N VAL A 110 16.22 -2.67 2.85
CA VAL A 110 15.92 -3.02 1.46
C VAL A 110 17.07 -3.79 0.80
N LYS A 111 18.33 -3.52 1.17
CA LYS A 111 19.46 -4.38 0.77
C LYS A 111 19.29 -5.79 1.32
N ILE A 112 19.02 -5.91 2.62
CA ILE A 112 18.74 -7.20 3.26
C ILE A 112 17.57 -7.90 2.55
N TRP A 113 16.44 -7.21 2.32
CA TRP A 113 15.32 -7.79 1.56
C TRP A 113 15.77 -8.35 0.20
N ALA A 114 16.48 -7.55 -0.61
CA ALA A 114 16.94 -7.93 -1.94
C ALA A 114 17.92 -9.12 -1.90
N GLU A 115 18.85 -9.14 -0.94
CA GLU A 115 19.80 -10.24 -0.73
C GLU A 115 19.09 -11.53 -0.30
N LYS A 116 18.11 -11.47 0.62
CA LYS A 116 17.36 -12.64 1.07
C LYS A 116 16.37 -13.17 0.02
N THR A 117 15.99 -12.36 -0.97
CA THR A 117 15.15 -12.78 -2.11
C THR A 117 15.96 -13.06 -3.38
N GLY A 118 17.27 -12.88 -3.38
CA GLY A 118 18.14 -13.11 -4.54
C GLY A 118 17.94 -12.14 -5.71
N ILE A 119 17.30 -10.98 -5.47
CA ILE A 119 17.03 -9.95 -6.47
C ILE A 119 18.18 -8.93 -6.47
N ASP A 120 18.76 -8.60 -7.62
CA ASP A 120 19.70 -7.47 -7.68
C ASP A 120 18.92 -6.15 -7.58
N LEU A 121 19.22 -5.38 -6.53
CA LEU A 121 18.64 -4.07 -6.24
C LEU A 121 18.79 -3.09 -7.42
N ASN A 122 19.84 -3.21 -8.22
CA ASN A 122 20.12 -2.33 -9.35
C ASN A 122 19.30 -2.67 -10.61
N ASP A 123 18.83 -3.91 -10.73
CA ASP A 123 18.05 -4.38 -11.88
C ASP A 123 16.56 -4.04 -11.76
N ILE A 124 16.08 -3.72 -10.55
CA ILE A 124 14.69 -3.30 -10.35
C ILE A 124 14.49 -1.87 -10.89
N ALA A 125 13.87 -1.74 -12.05
CA ALA A 125 13.46 -0.45 -12.58
C ALA A 125 12.30 0.13 -11.74
N VAL A 126 12.48 1.31 -11.14
CA VAL A 126 11.39 2.08 -10.53
C VAL A 126 11.19 3.41 -11.25
N ILE A 127 9.93 3.77 -11.47
CA ILE A 127 9.57 5.13 -11.85
C ILE A 127 9.75 6.02 -10.60
N GLN A 128 10.40 7.17 -10.74
CA GLN A 128 10.58 8.10 -9.62
C GLN A 128 9.22 8.69 -9.19
N MET A 129 8.68 8.21 -8.08
CA MET A 129 7.40 8.63 -7.51
C MET A 129 7.59 9.68 -6.41
N LEU A 130 6.71 10.69 -6.36
CA LEU A 130 6.59 11.62 -5.22
C LEU A 130 5.69 10.99 -4.15
N ILE A 131 6.20 9.94 -3.51
CA ILE A 131 5.49 9.10 -2.55
C ILE A 131 5.13 9.86 -1.27
N TYR A 132 6.03 10.74 -0.84
CA TYR A 132 5.94 11.48 0.40
C TYR A 132 6.03 12.98 0.14
N SER A 133 5.38 13.80 0.97
CA SER A 133 5.40 15.27 0.82
C SER A 133 6.81 15.87 0.90
N ASP A 134 7.71 15.17 1.60
CA ASP A 134 9.10 15.48 1.87
C ASP A 134 10.08 14.56 1.08
N THR A 135 9.63 13.88 0.01
CA THR A 135 10.52 13.07 -0.86
C THR A 135 11.73 13.86 -1.37
N HIS A 136 11.61 15.18 -1.52
CA HIS A 136 12.70 16.07 -1.93
C HIS A 136 13.82 16.26 -0.87
N GLU A 137 13.60 15.83 0.37
CA GLU A 137 14.60 15.87 1.46
C GLU A 137 15.40 14.56 1.56
N ILE A 138 14.97 13.48 0.90
CA ILE A 138 15.69 12.19 0.85
C ILE A 138 17.00 12.38 0.08
N ASP A 139 18.12 11.82 0.57
CA ASP A 139 19.37 11.82 -0.22
C ASP A 139 19.19 11.00 -1.51
N SER A 140 19.70 11.53 -2.62
CA SER A 140 19.55 10.91 -3.95
C SER A 140 20.01 9.46 -4.01
N ARG A 141 21.00 9.07 -3.19
CA ARG A 141 21.50 7.70 -3.07
C ARG A 141 20.49 6.71 -2.46
N TYR A 142 19.54 7.19 -1.66
CA TYR A 142 18.54 6.36 -0.99
C TYR A 142 17.18 6.37 -1.68
N ASN A 143 16.91 7.32 -2.60
CA ASN A 143 15.64 7.44 -3.33
C ASN A 143 15.14 6.12 -3.93
N HIS A 144 16.04 5.33 -4.51
CA HIS A 144 15.71 4.03 -5.09
C HIS A 144 15.17 3.06 -4.03
N SER A 145 15.94 2.84 -2.97
CA SER A 145 15.55 1.95 -1.87
C SER A 145 14.32 2.45 -1.12
N VAL A 146 14.15 3.76 -0.91
CA VAL A 146 12.94 4.31 -0.27
C VAL A 146 11.69 4.11 -1.15
N THR A 147 11.84 4.19 -2.47
CA THR A 147 10.77 3.86 -3.44
C THR A 147 10.37 2.39 -3.34
N LEU A 148 11.36 1.48 -3.35
CA LEU A 148 11.14 0.05 -3.19
C LEU A 148 10.54 -0.30 -1.81
N ALA A 149 11.01 0.35 -0.75
CA ALA A 149 10.50 0.14 0.61
C ALA A 149 9.01 0.48 0.73
N TYR A 150 8.55 1.51 0.03
CA TYR A 150 7.13 1.84 -0.07
C TYR A 150 6.36 0.78 -0.86
N MET A 151 6.83 0.41 -2.06
CA MET A 151 6.18 -0.59 -2.93
C MET A 151 6.03 -1.94 -2.24
N LYS A 152 7.08 -2.41 -1.56
CA LYS A 152 7.10 -3.67 -0.79
C LYS A 152 6.51 -3.54 0.62
N LYS A 153 5.99 -2.36 1.00
CA LYS A 153 5.39 -2.04 2.31
C LYS A 153 6.30 -2.30 3.51
N ILE A 154 7.62 -2.20 3.29
CA ILE A 154 8.68 -2.23 4.30
C ILE A 154 8.61 -0.94 5.14
N ALA A 155 8.70 0.20 4.45
CA ALA A 155 8.59 1.51 5.06
C ALA A 155 7.26 2.17 4.67
N ILE A 156 6.58 2.74 5.65
CA ILE A 156 5.34 3.50 5.47
C ILE A 156 5.57 4.90 6.07
N GLY A 157 4.95 5.90 5.44
CA GLY A 157 4.99 7.28 5.92
C GLY A 157 4.27 7.43 7.27
N LYS A 158 4.70 8.43 8.03
CA LYS A 158 4.00 8.93 9.22
C LYS A 158 2.66 9.56 8.80
N GLY A 159 1.76 9.80 9.76
CA GLY A 159 0.49 10.46 9.50
C GLY A 159 0.68 11.76 8.71
N SER A 160 -0.21 12.02 7.74
CA SER A 160 -0.11 13.04 6.67
C SER A 160 0.82 12.75 5.48
N GLY A 161 1.44 11.57 5.38
CA GLY A 161 2.22 11.17 4.19
C GLY A 161 3.64 11.72 4.17
N ILE A 162 4.21 11.94 5.36
CA ILE A 162 5.59 12.41 5.58
C ILE A 162 6.49 11.19 5.80
N PHE A 163 7.65 11.13 5.15
CA PHE A 163 8.64 10.09 5.40
C PHE A 163 9.47 10.39 6.65
N ASP A 164 9.93 11.63 6.78
CA ASP A 164 10.88 12.13 7.77
C ASP A 164 12.27 11.48 7.61
N PRO A 165 12.98 11.71 6.47
CA PRO A 165 14.20 10.97 6.11
C PRO A 165 15.35 11.16 7.09
N LYS A 166 15.47 12.36 7.68
CA LYS A 166 16.62 12.75 8.50
C LYS A 166 16.42 12.50 10.00
N ALA A 167 15.22 12.16 10.45
CA ALA A 167 14.99 11.74 11.82
C ALA A 167 15.67 10.40 12.11
N ASN A 168 16.14 10.23 13.34
CA ASN A 168 16.59 8.93 13.84
C ASN A 168 15.40 7.98 13.99
N VAL A 169 15.59 6.72 13.64
CA VAL A 169 14.60 5.66 13.85
C VAL A 169 14.40 5.43 15.35
N THR A 170 13.15 5.37 15.81
CA THR A 170 12.80 5.02 17.20
C THR A 170 12.65 3.52 17.41
N TYR A 171 12.70 3.01 18.64
CA TYR A 171 12.49 1.57 18.90
C TYR A 171 11.12 1.07 18.38
N GLY A 172 10.08 1.89 18.49
CA GLY A 172 8.76 1.57 17.94
C GLY A 172 8.76 1.51 16.41
N GLU A 173 9.50 2.40 15.76
CA GLU A 173 9.70 2.35 14.31
C GLU A 173 10.56 1.17 13.87
N LEU A 174 11.61 0.82 14.62
CA LEU A 174 12.46 -0.34 14.33
C LEU A 174 11.65 -1.64 14.39
N ALA A 175 10.81 -1.82 15.42
CA ALA A 175 9.91 -2.98 15.50
C ALA A 175 9.00 -3.09 14.27
N ALA A 176 8.44 -1.98 13.82
CA ALA A 176 7.58 -1.94 12.63
C ALA A 176 8.37 -2.23 11.35
N LEU A 177 9.54 -1.61 11.17
CA LEU A 177 10.40 -1.78 10.00
C LEU A 177 10.89 -3.23 9.89
N ILE A 178 11.46 -3.82 10.95
CA ILE A 178 11.93 -5.21 10.97
C ILE A 178 10.80 -6.19 10.67
N SER A 179 9.64 -6.04 11.32
CA SER A 179 8.45 -6.88 11.08
C SER A 179 7.89 -6.74 9.66
N ASN A 180 7.95 -5.54 9.08
CA ASN A 180 7.53 -5.31 7.71
C ASN A 180 8.54 -5.90 6.70
N THR A 181 9.85 -5.80 6.95
CA THR A 181 10.91 -6.41 6.12
C THR A 181 10.82 -7.93 6.13
N ASP A 182 10.68 -8.54 7.30
CA ASP A 182 10.45 -9.98 7.45
C ASP A 182 9.22 -10.43 6.65
N ARG A 183 8.10 -9.71 6.79
CA ARG A 183 6.89 -9.98 6.00
C ARG A 183 7.11 -9.76 4.50
N ALA A 184 7.91 -8.77 4.08
CA ALA A 184 8.22 -8.55 2.67
C ALA A 184 9.10 -9.67 2.09
N ILE A 185 10.09 -10.17 2.85
CA ILE A 185 10.91 -11.33 2.47
C ILE A 185 10.04 -12.59 2.38
N LYS A 186 9.24 -12.88 3.41
CA LYS A 186 8.29 -14.02 3.42
C LYS A 186 7.31 -13.93 2.25
N ASN A 187 6.73 -12.75 2.00
CA ASN A 187 5.81 -12.53 0.90
C ASN A 187 6.49 -12.74 -0.46
N GLU A 188 7.73 -12.28 -0.66
CA GLU A 188 8.45 -12.50 -1.92
C GLU A 188 8.77 -13.98 -2.10
N ILE A 189 9.35 -14.64 -1.10
CA ILE A 189 9.74 -16.07 -1.15
C ILE A 189 8.51 -17.00 -1.26
N ASP A 190 7.40 -16.67 -0.60
CA ASP A 190 6.16 -17.44 -0.72
C ASP A 190 5.41 -17.09 -2.02
N SER A 191 5.55 -15.86 -2.53
CA SER A 191 5.15 -15.51 -3.90
C SER A 191 5.97 -16.33 -4.88
N GLU A 192 7.29 -16.42 -4.78
CA GLU A 192 8.12 -17.31 -5.61
C GLU A 192 7.67 -18.77 -5.54
N LYS A 193 7.35 -19.30 -4.35
CA LYS A 193 6.80 -20.67 -4.23
C LYS A 193 5.46 -20.84 -4.94
N GLN A 194 4.60 -19.82 -4.98
CA GLN A 194 3.30 -19.84 -5.66
C GLN A 194 3.41 -19.51 -7.16
N ASN A 195 4.36 -18.66 -7.54
CA ASN A 195 4.58 -18.07 -8.85
C ASN A 195 5.65 -18.80 -9.68
N ILE A 196 6.40 -19.74 -9.11
CA ILE A 196 7.38 -20.56 -9.87
C ILE A 196 6.87 -22.01 -10.01
N SER A 197 5.89 -22.43 -9.20
CA SER A 197 5.39 -23.81 -9.20
C SER A 197 4.24 -24.08 -10.16
N GLU A 198 3.49 -23.07 -10.60
CA GLU A 198 2.35 -23.29 -11.50
C GLU A 198 2.70 -23.34 -13.00
N GLY A 199 3.86 -22.83 -13.43
CA GLY A 199 4.34 -22.96 -14.81
C GLY A 199 3.34 -22.38 -15.82
N LYS A 200 2.95 -21.12 -15.61
CA LYS A 200 1.88 -20.42 -16.35
C LYS A 200 2.18 -18.94 -16.53
N PHE A 201 1.29 -18.19 -17.15
CA PHE A 201 1.21 -16.74 -17.00
C PHE A 201 0.08 -16.34 -16.04
N GLU A 202 0.12 -15.11 -15.52
CA GLU A 202 -1.01 -14.49 -14.81
C GLU A 202 -1.18 -13.05 -15.28
N THR A 203 -2.42 -12.67 -15.62
CA THR A 203 -2.79 -11.27 -15.85
C THR A 203 -3.40 -10.68 -14.58
N ARG A 204 -2.81 -9.60 -14.06
CA ARG A 204 -3.34 -8.83 -12.93
C ARG A 204 -3.78 -7.45 -13.41
N GLY A 205 -4.75 -6.87 -12.72
CA GLY A 205 -5.25 -5.53 -13.02
C GLY A 205 -5.82 -4.84 -11.78
N ASN A 206 -5.71 -3.52 -11.77
CA ASN A 206 -6.27 -2.63 -10.77
C ASN A 206 -6.82 -1.37 -11.46
N TYR A 207 -7.55 -0.54 -10.72
CA TYR A 207 -8.03 0.76 -11.22
C TYR A 207 -7.93 1.86 -10.16
N GLU A 208 -7.89 3.10 -10.63
CA GLU A 208 -8.11 4.32 -9.84
C GLU A 208 -9.12 5.22 -10.57
N ILE A 209 -10.00 5.91 -9.84
CA ILE A 209 -10.87 6.95 -10.40
C ILE A 209 -10.24 8.30 -10.09
N LYS A 210 -9.90 9.07 -11.13
CA LYS A 210 -9.17 10.33 -11.02
C LYS A 210 -9.48 11.26 -12.18
N ASP A 211 -9.64 12.55 -11.89
CA ASP A 211 -9.85 13.62 -12.88
C ASP A 211 -10.99 13.29 -13.89
N ASP A 212 -12.11 12.76 -13.38
CA ASP A 212 -13.29 12.27 -14.13
C ASP A 212 -12.99 11.15 -15.15
N LYS A 213 -11.96 10.33 -14.88
CA LYS A 213 -11.61 9.13 -15.65
C LYS A 213 -11.42 7.91 -14.76
N VAL A 214 -11.53 6.73 -15.35
CA VAL A 214 -11.05 5.46 -14.78
C VAL A 214 -9.69 5.15 -15.41
N VAL A 215 -8.64 5.13 -14.60
CA VAL A 215 -7.30 4.69 -14.98
C VAL A 215 -7.18 3.21 -14.66
N PHE A 216 -6.75 2.41 -15.62
CA PHE A 216 -6.49 0.98 -15.44
C PHE A 216 -5.00 0.72 -15.51
N ASP A 217 -4.45 0.10 -14.45
CA ASP A 217 -3.09 -0.42 -14.39
C ASP A 217 -3.15 -1.95 -14.46
N PHE A 218 -2.44 -2.57 -15.39
CA PHE A 218 -2.48 -4.02 -15.55
C PHE A 218 -1.17 -4.60 -16.07
N GLU A 219 -0.92 -5.86 -15.75
CA GLU A 219 0.33 -6.53 -16.05
C GLU A 219 0.13 -8.01 -16.40
N LEU A 220 1.05 -8.55 -17.21
CA LEU A 220 1.17 -9.98 -17.53
C LEU A 220 2.48 -10.49 -16.97
N ILE A 221 2.41 -11.39 -15.98
CA ILE A 221 3.55 -11.90 -15.20
C ILE A 221 3.95 -13.29 -15.70
N ASN A 222 5.25 -13.53 -15.87
CA ASN A 222 5.79 -14.85 -16.19
C ASN A 222 6.01 -15.68 -14.91
N HIS A 223 5.19 -16.72 -14.72
CA HIS A 223 5.26 -17.67 -13.60
C HIS A 223 5.93 -19.01 -13.99
N TYR A 224 6.80 -19.00 -14.99
CA TYR A 224 7.66 -20.12 -15.36
C TYR A 224 9.08 -19.95 -14.78
N THR A 225 9.78 -21.07 -14.56
CA THR A 225 11.22 -21.09 -14.18
C THR A 225 12.17 -20.61 -15.30
N GLU A 226 11.65 -20.32 -16.50
CA GLU A 226 12.43 -19.94 -17.67
C GLU A 226 11.86 -18.68 -18.33
N SER A 227 12.71 -17.95 -19.05
CA SER A 227 12.28 -16.80 -19.85
C SER A 227 11.35 -17.27 -20.97
N LYS A 228 10.19 -16.62 -21.11
CA LYS A 228 9.18 -16.94 -22.13
C LYS A 228 9.03 -15.79 -23.11
N GLN A 229 9.02 -16.12 -24.40
CA GLN A 229 8.77 -15.15 -25.46
C GLN A 229 7.28 -15.08 -25.80
N ILE A 230 6.75 -13.87 -25.82
CA ILE A 230 5.37 -13.56 -26.21
C ILE A 230 5.37 -12.83 -27.55
N LYS A 231 4.44 -13.22 -28.44
CA LYS A 231 4.28 -12.67 -29.79
C LYS A 231 2.98 -11.86 -29.86
N PHE A 232 3.04 -10.64 -30.38
CA PHE A 232 1.85 -9.82 -30.69
C PHE A 232 1.73 -9.64 -32.20
N GLY A 233 0.52 -9.77 -32.73
CA GLY A 233 0.24 -9.68 -34.17
C GLY A 233 0.26 -8.26 -34.75
N SER A 234 0.22 -7.24 -33.90
CA SER A 234 0.19 -5.83 -34.28
C SER A 234 0.68 -4.95 -33.13
N GLY A 235 0.62 -3.62 -33.31
CA GLY A 235 0.77 -2.64 -32.23
C GLY A 235 -0.31 -2.74 -31.13
N GLN A 236 -1.43 -3.43 -31.37
CA GLN A 236 -2.41 -3.76 -30.32
C GLN A 236 -1.85 -4.89 -29.44
N GLN A 237 -1.43 -4.54 -28.22
CA GLN A 237 -0.93 -5.51 -27.24
C GLN A 237 -2.02 -5.98 -26.27
N PHE A 238 -3.11 -5.24 -26.13
CA PHE A 238 -4.23 -5.55 -25.25
C PHE A 238 -5.57 -5.07 -25.82
N GLU A 239 -6.64 -5.51 -25.19
CA GLU A 239 -8.00 -5.01 -25.37
C GLU A 239 -8.60 -4.77 -23.98
N ILE A 240 -9.32 -3.66 -23.81
CA ILE A 240 -10.16 -3.39 -22.64
C ILE A 240 -11.59 -3.31 -23.14
N SER A 241 -12.49 -4.08 -22.55
CA SER A 241 -13.93 -4.02 -22.81
C SER A 241 -14.66 -3.79 -21.49
N ILE A 242 -15.58 -2.83 -21.45
CA ILE A 242 -16.30 -2.45 -20.23
C ILE A 242 -17.78 -2.69 -20.43
N THR A 243 -18.39 -3.36 -19.47
CA THR A 243 -19.82 -3.67 -19.43
C THR A 243 -20.51 -3.04 -18.22
N ASP A 244 -21.78 -2.70 -18.38
CA ASP A 244 -22.64 -2.16 -17.32
C ASP A 244 -23.32 -3.28 -16.49
N GLU A 245 -24.20 -2.90 -15.55
CA GLU A 245 -24.99 -3.86 -14.74
C GLU A 245 -25.92 -4.78 -15.58
N ASN A 246 -26.32 -4.35 -16.78
CA ASN A 246 -27.13 -5.15 -17.70
C ASN A 246 -26.29 -6.14 -18.52
N ARG A 247 -24.96 -6.00 -18.48
CA ARG A 247 -23.94 -6.67 -19.31
C ARG A 247 -23.94 -6.19 -20.76
N GLU A 248 -24.32 -4.93 -20.99
CA GLU A 248 -24.18 -4.25 -22.27
C GLU A 248 -22.78 -3.61 -22.35
N GLU A 249 -22.09 -3.75 -23.48
CA GLU A 249 -20.73 -3.22 -23.68
C GLU A 249 -20.76 -1.72 -23.98
N VAL A 250 -20.39 -0.92 -22.98
CA VAL A 250 -20.39 0.55 -23.07
C VAL A 250 -19.09 1.12 -23.64
N TYR A 251 -17.97 0.40 -23.56
CA TYR A 251 -16.68 0.85 -24.09
C TYR A 251 -15.81 -0.32 -24.54
N ARG A 252 -14.98 -0.07 -25.55
CA ARG A 252 -13.95 -0.97 -26.06
C ARG A 252 -12.74 -0.15 -26.50
N TYR A 253 -11.55 -0.52 -26.01
CA TYR A 253 -10.30 0.20 -26.28
C TYR A 253 -9.95 0.26 -27.76
N SER A 254 -10.21 -0.80 -28.53
CA SER A 254 -9.94 -0.82 -29.97
C SER A 254 -10.90 0.01 -30.84
N ASP A 255 -12.03 0.49 -30.30
CA ASP A 255 -12.95 1.35 -31.05
C ASP A 255 -12.25 2.66 -31.43
N ASP A 256 -12.39 3.08 -32.69
CA ASP A 256 -11.73 4.24 -33.33
C ASP A 256 -10.18 4.27 -33.29
N LYS A 257 -9.50 3.19 -32.86
CA LYS A 257 -8.03 3.08 -32.87
C LYS A 257 -7.52 2.32 -34.09
N PHE A 258 -6.43 2.81 -34.68
CA PHE A 258 -5.69 2.14 -35.75
C PHE A 258 -4.34 1.65 -35.25
N PHE A 259 -4.09 0.35 -35.36
CA PHE A 259 -2.86 -0.29 -34.91
C PHE A 259 -1.93 -0.61 -36.08
N THR A 260 -0.62 -0.51 -35.86
CA THR A 260 0.38 -0.85 -36.87
C THR A 260 0.45 -2.37 -37.06
N MET A 261 0.36 -2.85 -38.30
CA MET A 261 0.55 -4.26 -38.63
C MET A 261 2.05 -4.61 -38.61
N ALA A 262 2.61 -4.76 -37.41
CA ALA A 262 3.98 -5.18 -37.16
C ALA A 262 3.99 -6.25 -36.08
N LEU A 263 4.70 -7.37 -36.33
CA LEU A 263 4.93 -8.40 -35.32
C LEU A 263 5.85 -7.84 -34.22
N LEU A 264 5.44 -7.96 -32.97
CA LEU A 264 6.24 -7.60 -31.81
C LEU A 264 6.56 -8.84 -31.00
N PHE A 265 7.80 -8.95 -30.55
CA PHE A 265 8.31 -10.03 -29.74
C PHE A 265 8.75 -9.44 -28.39
N LYS A 266 8.37 -10.09 -27.30
CA LYS A 266 8.70 -9.68 -25.93
C LYS A 266 9.13 -10.91 -25.14
N ASP A 267 10.40 -10.94 -24.75
CA ASP A 267 10.89 -11.89 -23.78
C ASP A 267 10.55 -11.37 -22.37
N ILE A 268 9.97 -12.22 -21.53
CA ILE A 268 9.71 -11.94 -20.11
C ILE A 268 10.51 -12.96 -19.30
N ASN A 269 11.38 -12.50 -18.40
CA ASN A 269 12.16 -13.38 -17.53
C ASN A 269 11.32 -13.97 -16.38
N PRO A 270 11.77 -15.02 -15.69
CA PRO A 270 11.06 -15.56 -14.52
C PRO A 270 10.73 -14.48 -13.49
N GLY A 271 9.46 -14.35 -13.10
CA GLY A 271 8.99 -13.34 -12.16
C GLY A 271 8.88 -11.90 -12.70
N GLU A 272 9.33 -11.63 -13.93
CA GLU A 272 9.16 -10.34 -14.58
C GLU A 272 7.73 -10.19 -15.13
N SER A 273 7.28 -8.95 -15.35
CA SER A 273 5.99 -8.64 -15.97
C SER A 273 6.09 -7.59 -17.07
N LEU A 274 5.24 -7.73 -18.10
CA LEU A 274 4.90 -6.62 -19.00
C LEU A 274 3.79 -5.81 -18.35
N GLN A 275 3.96 -4.48 -18.28
CA GLN A 275 3.04 -3.57 -17.62
C GLN A 275 2.46 -2.55 -18.61
N TRP A 276 1.19 -2.23 -18.45
CA TRP A 276 0.44 -1.27 -19.26
C TRP A 276 -0.44 -0.39 -18.37
N GLN A 277 -0.73 0.82 -18.85
CA GLN A 277 -1.70 1.73 -18.28
C GLN A 277 -2.54 2.31 -19.42
N ASP A 278 -3.86 2.40 -19.24
CA ASP A 278 -4.77 3.11 -20.15
C ASP A 278 -5.89 3.82 -19.36
N GLU A 279 -6.59 4.75 -20.01
CA GLU A 279 -7.63 5.56 -19.37
C GLU A 279 -8.94 5.50 -20.14
N TRP A 280 -10.05 5.27 -19.42
CA TRP A 280 -11.39 5.45 -19.94
C TRP A 280 -11.99 6.72 -19.34
N ASP A 281 -12.39 7.66 -20.18
CA ASP A 281 -12.97 8.93 -19.76
C ASP A 281 -14.47 8.82 -19.39
N MET A 282 -14.99 7.61 -19.16
CA MET A 282 -16.41 7.34 -18.86
C MET A 282 -17.36 7.68 -20.03
N THR A 283 -16.88 7.80 -21.26
CA THR A 283 -17.74 7.98 -22.46
C THR A 283 -18.16 6.64 -23.06
N ASN A 284 -19.44 6.49 -23.39
CA ASN A 284 -19.99 5.31 -24.06
C ASN A 284 -19.78 5.34 -25.60
N LYS A 285 -20.21 4.28 -26.28
CA LYS A 285 -20.12 4.17 -27.75
C LYS A 285 -20.95 5.20 -28.52
N GLU A 286 -21.96 5.79 -27.87
CA GLU A 286 -22.79 6.87 -28.42
C GLU A 286 -22.15 8.27 -28.26
N GLY A 287 -21.04 8.40 -27.53
CA GLY A 287 -20.36 9.66 -27.26
C GLY A 287 -20.90 10.42 -26.03
N GLU A 288 -21.69 9.77 -25.18
CA GLU A 288 -22.32 10.31 -23.98
C GLU A 288 -21.59 9.80 -22.71
N LYS A 289 -21.61 10.56 -21.61
CA LYS A 289 -21.07 10.07 -20.33
C LYS A 289 -21.98 9.00 -19.75
N VAL A 290 -21.40 7.89 -19.28
CA VAL A 290 -22.15 6.84 -18.58
C VAL A 290 -22.71 7.35 -17.26
N ALA A 291 -23.76 6.70 -16.76
CA ALA A 291 -24.38 7.03 -15.49
C ALA A 291 -23.57 6.46 -14.30
N PRO A 292 -23.76 6.99 -13.08
CA PRO A 292 -23.35 6.31 -11.85
C PRO A 292 -23.95 4.91 -11.76
N GLY A 293 -23.16 3.94 -11.27
CA GLY A 293 -23.53 2.52 -11.28
C GLY A 293 -22.31 1.60 -11.22
N LYS A 294 -22.53 0.29 -11.22
CA LYS A 294 -21.44 -0.69 -11.29
C LYS A 294 -21.07 -1.04 -12.72
N TYR A 295 -19.78 -1.26 -12.92
CA TYR A 295 -19.18 -1.59 -14.19
C TYR A 295 -18.18 -2.73 -14.01
N LYS A 296 -17.96 -3.47 -15.10
CA LYS A 296 -16.97 -4.54 -15.16
C LYS A 296 -16.10 -4.37 -16.40
N ALA A 297 -14.80 -4.16 -16.18
CA ALA A 297 -13.80 -4.21 -17.23
C ALA A 297 -13.27 -5.65 -17.38
N LYS A 298 -13.31 -6.22 -18.59
CA LYS A 298 -12.50 -7.37 -18.99
C LYS A 298 -11.31 -6.83 -19.79
N ILE A 299 -10.11 -7.12 -19.31
CA ILE A 299 -8.84 -6.79 -19.98
C ILE A 299 -8.26 -8.10 -20.52
N THR A 300 -7.83 -8.12 -21.78
CA THR A 300 -7.23 -9.29 -22.43
C THR A 300 -5.94 -8.91 -23.17
N VAL A 301 -4.87 -9.66 -22.97
CA VAL A 301 -3.58 -9.48 -23.63
C VAL A 301 -3.59 -10.20 -24.98
N MET A 302 -3.29 -9.48 -26.06
CA MET A 302 -3.52 -9.88 -27.46
C MET A 302 -2.37 -10.72 -28.03
N VAL A 303 -2.04 -11.82 -27.36
CA VAL A 303 -1.01 -12.78 -27.78
C VAL A 303 -1.47 -13.56 -29.02
N ILE A 304 -0.54 -13.80 -29.95
CA ILE A 304 -0.74 -14.70 -31.10
C ILE A 304 0.14 -15.94 -30.98
N PHE A 305 -0.34 -17.04 -31.56
CA PHE A 305 0.36 -18.33 -31.61
C PHE A 305 0.56 -18.77 -33.05
N GLU A 306 1.75 -19.30 -33.36
CA GLU A 306 2.08 -19.92 -34.63
C GLU A 306 1.78 -21.44 -34.60
N GLU A 307 1.81 -22.09 -35.76
CA GLU A 307 1.53 -23.53 -35.86
C GLU A 307 2.66 -24.34 -35.21
N GLY A 308 2.38 -24.89 -34.02
CA GLY A 308 3.34 -25.65 -33.22
C GLY A 308 3.77 -24.96 -31.92
N ASP A 309 3.38 -23.70 -31.68
CA ASP A 309 3.58 -23.05 -30.39
C ASP A 309 2.74 -23.73 -29.29
N GLU A 310 3.28 -23.78 -28.07
CA GLU A 310 2.52 -24.14 -26.88
C GLU A 310 1.49 -23.03 -26.59
N LYS A 311 0.21 -23.39 -26.48
CA LYS A 311 -0.86 -22.42 -26.26
C LYS A 311 -0.93 -22.03 -24.79
N ILE A 312 -1.05 -20.73 -24.56
CA ILE A 312 -1.41 -20.17 -23.26
C ILE A 312 -2.94 -20.16 -23.16
N GLU A 313 -3.49 -20.58 -22.02
CA GLU A 313 -4.93 -20.59 -21.77
C GLU A 313 -5.48 -19.14 -21.64
N GLU A 314 -6.74 -18.90 -22.06
CA GLU A 314 -7.31 -17.54 -22.13
C GLU A 314 -7.38 -16.84 -20.76
N ASP A 315 -7.56 -17.60 -19.68
CA ASP A 315 -7.63 -17.12 -18.31
C ASP A 315 -6.30 -16.57 -17.79
N GLN A 316 -5.17 -17.07 -18.30
CA GLN A 316 -3.83 -16.55 -18.00
C GLN A 316 -3.57 -15.20 -18.66
N LEU A 317 -4.21 -14.94 -19.81
CA LEU A 317 -4.09 -13.73 -20.62
C LEU A 317 -5.22 -12.70 -20.36
N THR A 318 -6.07 -12.95 -19.37
CA THR A 318 -7.26 -12.16 -19.09
C THR A 318 -7.37 -11.80 -17.61
N THR A 319 -7.81 -10.59 -17.31
CA THR A 319 -8.23 -10.21 -15.96
C THR A 319 -9.54 -9.44 -15.99
N GLU A 320 -10.29 -9.49 -14.88
CA GLU A 320 -11.60 -8.84 -14.75
C GLU A 320 -11.63 -7.96 -13.51
N ILE A 321 -12.05 -6.70 -13.68
CA ILE A 321 -12.09 -5.68 -12.63
C ILE A 321 -13.53 -5.19 -12.49
N GLU A 322 -14.10 -5.35 -11.29
CA GLU A 322 -15.39 -4.76 -10.92
C GLU A 322 -15.18 -3.42 -10.20
N PHE A 323 -15.87 -2.37 -10.65
CA PHE A 323 -15.77 -1.02 -10.11
C PHE A 323 -17.14 -0.32 -10.07
N ALA A 324 -17.21 0.83 -9.40
CA ALA A 324 -18.42 1.63 -9.32
C ALA A 324 -18.10 3.11 -9.57
N LEU A 325 -19.01 3.80 -10.27
CA LEU A 325 -18.97 5.25 -10.50
C LEU A 325 -20.03 5.93 -9.62
N GLU A 326 -19.70 7.08 -9.04
CA GLU A 326 -20.55 7.88 -8.13
C GLU A 326 -21.36 9.00 -8.82
#